data_AF-A0A0F5JY32-F1
#
_entry.id   AF-A0A0F5JY32-F1
#
_cell.length_a   1.000
_cell.length_b   1.000
_cell.length_c   1.000
_cell.angle_alpha   90.00
_cell.angle_beta   90.00
_cell.angle_gamma   90.00
#
_symmetry.space_group_name_H-M   'P 1'
#
loop_
_entity.id
_entity.type
_entity.pdbx_description
1 polymer ?
#
loop_
_entity_poly.entity_id
_entity_poly.type
_entity_poly.pdbx_seq_one_letter_code
_entity_poly.pdbx_strand_id
1 'polypeptide(L)' 'LYDNSSIASLGWQDVKFVKPVIAGDTVHVRFTFTDKRPTSKPGRGIVNESLELINQRSEVVISATHTSLLSCRGQ' A
#
# COMPACT_ATOMS: atom_id res chain seq x y z
N LEU A 1 -7.40 -5.96 -5.06
CA LEU A 1 -7.33 -4.48 -5.08
C LEU A 1 -6.73 -4.01 -6.41
N TYR A 2 -5.51 -4.42 -6.72
CA TYR A 2 -4.74 -3.87 -7.83
C TYR A 2 -5.23 -4.29 -9.22
N ASP A 3 -5.87 -5.44 -9.37
CA ASP A 3 -6.30 -5.93 -10.70
C ASP A 3 -7.59 -5.27 -11.23
N ASN A 4 -8.47 -4.81 -10.33
CA ASN A 4 -9.83 -4.39 -10.70
C ASN A 4 -10.18 -2.98 -10.26
N SER A 5 -9.60 -2.49 -9.16
CA SER A 5 -10.04 -1.25 -8.54
C SER A 5 -8.96 -0.19 -8.43
N SER A 6 -7.69 -0.49 -8.71
CA SER A 6 -6.64 0.53 -8.68
C SER A 6 -6.68 1.38 -9.94
N ILE A 7 -6.76 2.70 -9.76
CA ILE A 7 -6.71 3.66 -10.86
C ILE A 7 -5.31 4.27 -10.94
N ALA A 8 -4.73 4.66 -9.80
CA ALA A 8 -3.40 5.25 -9.74
C ALA A 8 -2.72 5.09 -8.37
N SER A 9 -1.40 4.95 -8.38
CA SER A 9 -0.52 5.18 -7.23
C SER A 9 -0.21 6.68 -7.16
N LEU A 10 -0.72 7.39 -6.16
CA LEU A 10 -0.57 8.83 -6.06
C LEU A 10 0.75 9.24 -5.38
N GLY A 11 1.33 8.36 -4.56
CA GLY A 11 2.63 8.60 -3.98
C GLY A 11 2.96 7.70 -2.80
N TRP A 12 4.25 7.64 -2.51
CA TRP A 12 4.83 6.93 -1.37
C TRP A 12 5.49 7.93 -0.44
N GLN A 13 5.32 7.73 0.86
CA GLN A 13 5.85 8.57 1.93
C GLN A 13 6.52 7.69 2.99
N ASP A 14 7.46 8.28 3.71
CA ASP A 14 8.17 7.63 4.83
C ASP A 14 8.75 6.25 4.50
N VAL A 15 9.24 6.07 3.27
CA VAL A 15 9.86 4.82 2.84
C VAL A 15 11.16 4.60 3.62
N LYS A 16 11.20 3.53 4.41
CA LYS A 16 12.35 3.16 5.23
C LYS A 16 12.81 1.76 4.87
N PHE A 17 14.09 1.63 4.50
CA PHE A 17 14.78 0.35 4.36
C PHE A 17 15.37 -0.01 5.73
N VAL A 18 14.59 -0.72 6.54
CA VAL A 18 14.92 -1.00 7.94
C VAL A 18 16.04 -2.05 8.05
N LYS A 19 15.99 -3.07 7.18
CA LYS A 19 16.97 -4.16 7.12
C LYS A 19 17.20 -4.58 5.66
N PRO A 20 18.38 -5.11 5.31
CA PRO A 20 18.61 -5.66 3.99
C PRO A 20 17.72 -6.89 3.74
N VAL A 21 17.28 -7.04 2.50
CA VAL A 21 16.70 -8.28 1.97
C VAL A 21 17.77 -8.92 1.10
N ILE A 22 18.10 -10.18 1.36
CA ILE A 22 19.15 -10.90 0.61
C ILE A 22 18.55 -12.01 -0.26
N ALA A 23 19.32 -12.49 -1.23
CA ALA A 23 18.91 -13.65 -2.02
C ALA A 23 18.59 -14.86 -1.13
N GLY A 24 17.45 -15.49 -1.36
CA GLY A 24 16.94 -16.59 -0.55
C GLY A 24 15.99 -16.16 0.58
N ASP A 25 15.87 -14.87 0.90
CA ASP A 25 14.82 -14.41 1.81
C ASP A 25 13.44 -14.60 1.15
N THR A 26 12.47 -15.03 1.96
CA THR A 26 11.05 -15.06 1.58
C THR A 26 10.37 -13.90 2.28
N VAL A 27 9.67 -13.05 1.52
CA VAL A 27 8.99 -11.87 2.04
C VAL A 27 7.50 -11.91 1.71
N HIS A 28 6.69 -11.33 2.59
CA HIS A 28 5.29 -11.03 2.35
C HIS A 28 5.00 -9.58 2.72
N VAL A 29 3.99 -9.01 2.09
CA VAL A 29 3.56 -7.63 2.37
C VAL A 29 2.31 -7.66 3.24
N ARG A 30 2.29 -6.80 4.26
CA ARG A 30 1.09 -6.44 5.00
C ARG A 30 0.69 -5.01 4.67
N PHE A 31 -0.52 -4.85 4.18
CA PHE A 31 -1.14 -3.54 4.01
C PHE A 31 -2.19 -3.33 5.11
N THR A 32 -2.18 -2.14 5.73
CA THR A 32 -3.23 -1.70 6.64
C THR A 32 -3.84 -0.42 6.09
N PHE A 33 -5.13 -0.43 5.76
CA PHE A 33 -5.85 0.77 5.37
C PHE A 33 -6.02 1.69 6.59
N THR A 34 -5.48 2.90 6.52
CA THR A 34 -5.47 3.85 7.65
C THR A 34 -6.48 4.97 7.49
N ASP A 35 -6.82 5.34 6.25
CA ASP A 35 -7.80 6.38 5.97
C ASP A 35 -8.43 6.20 4.58
N LYS A 36 -9.63 6.76 4.38
CA LYS A 36 -10.30 6.80 3.08
C LYS A 36 -11.15 8.06 2.93
N ARG A 37 -11.19 8.60 1.71
CA ARG A 37 -12.07 9.72 1.37
C ARG A 37 -12.53 9.70 -0.09
N PRO A 38 -13.75 10.15 -0.40
CA PRO A 38 -14.17 10.36 -1.79
C PRO A 38 -13.35 11.47 -2.46
N THR A 39 -13.31 11.46 -3.79
CA THR A 39 -12.82 12.62 -4.57
C THR A 39 -13.99 13.46 -5.08
N SER A 40 -13.70 14.66 -5.59
CA SER A 40 -14.71 15.50 -6.22
C SER A 40 -15.32 14.89 -7.48
N LYS A 41 -14.57 14.04 -8.21
CA LYS A 41 -15.13 13.29 -9.34
C LYS A 41 -15.83 12.03 -8.82
N PRO A 42 -17.08 11.76 -9.25
CA PRO A 42 -17.81 10.56 -8.87
C PRO A 42 -17.10 9.26 -9.26
N GLY A 43 -17.46 8.15 -8.60
CA GLY A 43 -16.99 6.80 -8.93
C GLY A 43 -15.56 6.47 -8.47
N ARG A 44 -14.89 7.34 -7.72
CA ARG A 44 -13.53 7.09 -7.21
C ARG A 44 -13.25 7.73 -5.85
N GLY A 45 -12.34 7.12 -5.12
CA GLY A 45 -11.91 7.54 -3.78
C GLY A 45 -10.40 7.40 -3.60
N ILE A 46 -9.85 8.14 -2.65
CA ILE A 46 -8.46 8.04 -2.21
C ILE A 46 -8.43 7.22 -0.94
N VAL A 47 -7.45 6.33 -0.85
CA VAL A 47 -7.18 5.52 0.32
C VAL A 47 -5.71 5.68 0.71
N ASN A 48 -5.47 5.84 2.00
CA ASN A 48 -4.12 5.76 2.57
C ASN A 48 -3.95 4.39 3.20
N GLU A 49 -2.80 3.77 2.95
CA GLU A 49 -2.42 2.48 3.47
C GLU A 49 -1.00 2.51 4.02
N SER A 50 -0.78 1.95 5.21
CA SER A 50 0.55 1.63 5.68
C SER A 50 0.98 0.27 5.14
N LEU A 51 2.25 0.17 4.76
CA LEU A 51 2.89 -1.02 4.21
C LEU A 51 3.99 -1.47 5.16
N GLU A 52 4.02 -2.77 5.43
CA GLU A 52 5.16 -3.48 6.01
C GLU A 52 5.56 -4.61 5.08
N LEU A 53 6.82 -4.63 4.64
CA LEU A 53 7.43 -5.82 4.03
C LEU A 53 8.08 -6.63 5.16
N ILE A 54 7.67 -7.88 5.30
CA ILE A 54 8.01 -8.75 6.41
C ILE A 54 8.70 -9.99 5.87
N ASN A 55 9.85 -10.36 6.44
CA ASN A 55 10.59 -11.56 6.04
C ASN A 55 10.11 -12.82 6.79
N GLN A 56 10.69 -13.98 6.47
CA GLN A 56 10.41 -15.28 7.07
C GLN A 56 10.76 -15.38 8.57
N ARG A 57 11.50 -14.40 9.11
CA ARG A 57 11.84 -14.29 10.53
C ARG A 57 10.89 -13.36 11.28
N SER A 58 9.79 -12.95 10.64
CA SER A 58 8.81 -12.00 11.17
C SER A 58 9.40 -10.60 11.45
N GLU A 59 10.45 -10.23 10.72
CA GLU A 59 11.07 -8.91 10.85
C GLU A 59 10.56 -7.98 9.75
N VAL A 60 10.21 -6.75 10.12
CA VAL A 60 9.96 -5.68 9.15
C VAL A 60 11.28 -5.28 8.51
N VAL A 61 11.37 -5.46 7.20
CA VAL A 61 12.55 -5.12 6.38
C VAL A 61 12.35 -3.80 5.63
N ILE A 62 11.11 -3.47 5.25
CA ILE A 62 10.72 -2.17 4.67
C ILE A 62 9.40 -1.72 5.30
N SER A 63 9.28 -0.42 5.57
CA SER A 63 8.01 0.21 5.93
C SER A 63 7.75 1.44 5.07
N ALA A 64 6.49 1.72 4.74
CA ALA A 64 6.11 2.93 4.02
C ALA A 64 4.64 3.27 4.22
N THR A 65 4.23 4.47 3.80
CA THR A 65 2.83 4.84 3.59
C THR A 65 2.59 5.06 2.10
N HIS A 66 1.47 4.55 1.59
CA HIS A 66 1.06 4.69 0.21
C HIS A 66 -0.32 5.35 0.12
N THR A 67 -0.45 6.29 -0.80
CA THR A 67 -1.73 6.90 -1.15
C THR A 67 -2.16 6.39 -2.51
N SER A 68 -3.32 5.71 -2.59
CA SER A 68 -3.86 5.16 -3.83
C SER A 68 -5.20 5.78 -4.20
N LEU A 69 -5.41 6.00 -5.49
CA LEU A 69 -6.71 6.31 -6.08
C LEU A 69 -7.36 5.03 -6.54
N LEU A 70 -8.56 4.75 -6.04
CA LEU A 70 -9.32 3.54 -6.33
C LEU A 70 -10.68 3.86 -6.96
N SER A 71 -11.17 2.98 -7.83
CA SER A 71 -12.56 3.00 -8.28
C SER A 71 -13.48 2.55 -7.15
N CYS A 72 -14.60 3.25 -6.96
CA CYS A 72 -15.66 2.83 -6.05
C CYS A 72 -16.72 2.07 -6.83
N ARG A 73 -17.23 0.97 -6.25
CA ARG A 73 -18.32 0.19 -6.88
C ARG A 73 -19.61 1.02 -6.87
N GLY A 74 -20.12 1.31 -8.07
CA GLY A 74 -21.39 2.01 -8.28
C GLY A 74 -21.30 3.52 -8.12
N GLN A 75 -21.55 4.23 -9.22
CA GLN A 75 -22.74 5.05 -9.27
C GLN A 75 -23.67 4.44 -10.31
#